data_AF-A0A6B3G358-F1
#
_entry.id   AF-A0A6B3G358-F1
#
_cell.length_a   1.000
_cell.length_b   1.000
_cell.length_c   1.000
_cell.angle_alpha   90.00
_cell.angle_beta   90.00
_cell.angle_gamma   90.00
#
_symmetry.space_group_name_H-M   'P 1'
#
loop_
_entity.id
_entity.type
_entity.pdbx_description
1 polymer ?
#
loop_
_entity_poly.entity_id
_entity_poly.type
_entity_poly.pdbx_seq_one_letter_code
_entity_poly.pdbx_strand_id
1 'polypeptide(L)'
;TVHRHLLTQRVETSMDRRTAQVTVRLSAEGALRLEDQDFLDTGDGWVRERGAALAEEIAARSTHPLHPDALELLSQWQERATEQRIAFSARWQPPLAPEPAARLTYAPALVLRPRNLNALLRVYGQISDTMVAEAHAPLGLAQMVMNLDPAERAAWDGRGLRQAPLFGDDPLFPGKTNEQQRSVLRRLEKETGVVVQGPPGTGKTHTIANLVSALLAQGQRVLVTSARDQPLTVLRDKLPPAVRDLCVLLLSSTRQNGTSELDRTVTALTEQVAGADTETLRAEIDRLGKLHLDIRGRINALTDQVLSLREEEYRHRAVAPGYDGTLAQIVQQVQDQSAASGWIGALPEGAAATPPITPEQAQELLLLLRDGAGEPRSGGSLPLLGQLPSVDDVAAMFTASRVTDDGLTPRTVELRNQLATLDPAVTDELTLQLDAAATALHHLGVPADATRWDTGSWVTRALTHRLSRGDLGLWERVTATATDIAEARQALDASGLRPIRLPGGLDPDQAGRMVATGQALRDHLAAKEGRTVRER
;
A
#
# COMPACT_ATOMS: atom_id res chain seq x y z
N THR A 1 16.22 15.24 -70.17
CA THR A 1 16.28 16.68 -69.84
C THR A 1 16.06 16.83 -68.36
N VAL A 2 16.93 17.55 -67.67
CA VAL A 2 16.85 17.74 -66.22
C VAL A 2 16.45 19.19 -65.96
N HIS A 3 15.34 19.40 -65.24
CA HIS A 3 14.89 20.74 -64.81
C HIS A 3 15.08 20.85 -63.30
N ARG A 4 15.90 21.80 -62.86
CA ARG A 4 16.17 22.07 -61.45
C ARG A 4 15.95 23.55 -61.17
N HIS A 5 15.40 23.83 -60.00
CA HIS A 5 15.23 25.19 -59.52
C HIS A 5 16.48 25.58 -58.73
N LEU A 6 17.08 26.72 -59.06
CA LEU A 6 18.26 27.25 -58.38
C LEU A 6 17.89 27.98 -57.10
N LEU A 7 16.88 28.85 -57.17
CA LEU A 7 16.38 29.59 -56.03
C LEU A 7 15.16 28.87 -55.45
N THR A 8 15.22 28.53 -54.18
CA THR A 8 14.10 27.90 -53.48
C THR A 8 13.78 28.66 -52.21
N GLN A 9 12.48 28.80 -51.93
CA GLN A 9 12.00 29.29 -50.65
C GLN A 9 10.88 28.38 -50.18
N ARG A 10 10.89 28.10 -48.88
CA ARG A 10 9.85 27.27 -48.28
C ARG A 10 8.53 28.03 -48.27
N VAL A 11 7.49 27.36 -48.74
CA VAL A 11 6.11 27.84 -48.67
C VAL A 11 5.30 27.03 -47.66
N GLU A 12 4.30 27.68 -47.10
CA GLU A 12 3.31 27.09 -46.20
C GLU A 12 1.95 27.11 -46.86
N THR A 13 1.20 26.03 -46.72
CA THR A 13 -0.14 25.89 -47.28
C THR A 13 -1.15 25.78 -46.15
N SER A 14 -2.13 26.69 -46.11
CA SER A 14 -3.27 26.60 -45.19
C SER A 14 -4.55 26.37 -45.99
N MET A 15 -5.38 25.41 -45.58
CA MET A 15 -6.67 25.14 -46.22
C MET A 15 -7.80 25.60 -45.30
N ASP A 16 -8.66 26.49 -45.80
CA ASP A 16 -9.93 26.78 -45.16
C ASP A 16 -10.89 25.60 -45.41
N ARG A 17 -11.25 24.88 -44.33
CA ARG A 17 -12.10 23.69 -44.39
C ARG A 17 -13.53 24.00 -44.83
N ARG A 18 -13.99 25.25 -44.69
CA ARG A 18 -15.37 25.64 -45.04
C ARG A 18 -15.50 26.02 -46.51
N THR A 19 -14.47 26.63 -47.09
CA THR A 19 -14.47 27.13 -48.48
C THR A 19 -13.64 26.27 -49.43
N ALA A 20 -12.89 25.29 -48.90
CA ALA A 20 -11.90 24.51 -49.63
C ALA A 20 -10.78 25.38 -50.28
N GLN A 21 -10.64 26.64 -49.86
CA GLN A 21 -9.62 27.54 -50.38
C GLN A 21 -8.25 27.16 -49.81
N VAL A 22 -7.29 26.88 -50.70
CA VAL A 22 -5.89 26.68 -50.33
C VAL A 22 -5.16 28.00 -50.48
N THR A 23 -4.64 28.52 -49.37
CA THR A 23 -3.77 29.69 -49.35
C THR A 23 -2.33 29.24 -49.23
N VAL A 24 -1.48 29.69 -50.15
CA VAL A 24 -0.03 29.44 -50.13
C VAL A 24 0.66 30.74 -49.74
N ARG A 25 1.49 30.70 -48.70
CA ARG A 25 2.27 31.84 -48.21
C ARG A 25 3.74 31.46 -48.17
N LEU A 26 4.63 32.43 -48.36
CA LEU A 26 6.04 32.22 -48.04
C LEU A 26 6.19 32.05 -46.52
N SER A 27 7.02 31.11 -46.10
CA SER A 27 7.32 30.92 -44.67
C SER A 27 8.08 32.12 -44.14
N ALA A 28 7.65 32.69 -43.01
CA ALA A 28 8.25 33.89 -42.41
C ALA A 28 9.73 33.68 -42.00
N GLU A 29 10.09 32.45 -41.61
CA GLU A 29 11.47 32.05 -41.27
C GLU A 29 12.26 31.51 -42.48
N GLY A 30 11.60 31.30 -43.61
CA GLY A 30 12.20 30.71 -44.79
C GLY A 30 12.96 31.75 -45.60
N ALA A 31 14.27 31.90 -45.40
CA ALA A 31 15.11 32.67 -46.31
C ALA A 31 15.13 32.03 -47.71
N LEU A 32 15.33 32.85 -48.74
CA LEU A 32 15.61 32.40 -50.10
C LEU A 32 16.94 31.64 -50.09
N ARG A 33 16.99 30.47 -50.73
CA ARG A 33 18.18 29.61 -50.75
C ARG A 33 18.62 29.32 -52.16
N LEU A 34 19.93 29.27 -52.35
CA LEU A 34 20.57 28.81 -53.56
C LEU A 34 20.88 27.30 -53.44
N GLU A 35 20.44 26.51 -54.42
CA GLU A 35 20.56 25.04 -54.46
C GLU A 35 21.44 24.51 -55.59
N ASP A 36 22.27 25.35 -56.19
CA ASP A 36 23.22 24.96 -57.24
C ASP A 36 24.12 23.78 -56.82
N GLN A 37 24.64 23.82 -55.60
CA GLN A 37 25.47 22.76 -55.01
C GLN A 37 24.77 21.40 -54.85
N ASP A 38 23.43 21.33 -54.94
CA ASP A 38 22.70 20.07 -54.79
C ASP A 38 22.72 19.23 -56.07
N PHE A 39 23.05 19.82 -57.22
CA PHE A 39 22.97 19.14 -58.52
C PHE A 39 24.01 19.55 -59.57
N LEU A 40 24.90 20.50 -59.28
CA LEU A 40 26.02 20.89 -60.15
C LEU A 40 27.35 20.51 -59.53
N ASP A 41 28.31 20.15 -60.38
CA ASP A 41 29.71 19.91 -59.99
C ASP A 41 30.70 20.77 -60.80
N THR A 42 32.00 20.61 -60.52
CA THR A 42 33.05 21.34 -61.25
C THR A 42 33.13 20.96 -62.73
N GLY A 43 32.67 19.76 -63.11
CA GLY A 43 32.58 19.31 -64.51
C GLY A 43 31.53 20.06 -65.31
N ASP A 44 30.47 20.55 -64.64
CA ASP A 44 29.46 21.43 -65.22
C ASP A 44 29.93 22.89 -65.38
N GLY A 45 31.18 23.20 -65.01
CA GLY A 45 31.72 24.55 -64.99
C GLY A 45 31.17 25.41 -63.85
N TRP A 46 30.65 24.80 -62.78
CA TRP A 46 30.26 25.49 -61.55
C TRP A 46 31.47 25.66 -60.62
N VAL A 47 31.62 26.86 -60.03
CA VAL A 47 32.72 27.19 -59.13
C VAL A 47 32.19 27.28 -57.70
N ARG A 48 32.56 26.29 -56.88
CA ARG A 48 32.04 26.10 -55.51
C ARG A 48 32.20 27.33 -54.63
N GLU A 49 33.38 27.95 -54.61
CA GLU A 49 33.68 29.09 -53.75
C GLU A 49 32.82 30.30 -54.11
N ARG A 50 32.58 30.51 -55.41
CA ARG A 50 31.77 31.63 -55.92
C ARG A 50 30.28 31.40 -55.67
N GLY A 51 29.80 30.15 -55.86
CA GLY A 51 28.44 29.76 -55.51
C GLY A 51 28.16 29.91 -54.02
N ALA A 52 29.08 29.47 -53.15
CA ALA A 52 28.96 29.61 -51.70
C ALA A 52 28.90 31.08 -51.24
N ALA A 53 29.78 31.94 -51.76
CA ALA A 53 29.76 33.37 -51.44
C ALA A 53 28.44 34.05 -51.85
N LEU A 54 27.89 33.68 -53.02
CA LEU A 54 26.61 34.21 -53.47
C LEU A 54 25.44 33.66 -52.64
N ALA A 55 25.51 32.40 -52.20
CA ALA A 55 24.50 31.82 -51.32
C ALA A 55 24.41 32.55 -49.98
N GLU A 56 25.55 32.97 -49.39
CA GLU A 56 25.57 33.79 -48.18
C GLU A 56 24.96 35.18 -48.42
N GLU A 57 25.28 35.82 -49.54
CA GLU A 57 24.71 37.11 -49.92
C GLU A 57 23.17 37.02 -50.09
N ILE A 58 22.70 35.97 -50.76
CA ILE A 58 21.27 35.70 -50.93
C ILE A 58 20.58 35.42 -49.59
N ALA A 59 21.23 34.67 -48.69
CA ALA A 59 20.66 34.38 -47.38
C ALA A 59 20.55 35.64 -46.50
N ALA A 60 21.47 36.60 -46.66
CA ALA A 60 21.44 37.87 -45.95
C ALA A 60 20.41 38.87 -46.52
N ARG A 61 20.10 38.78 -47.81
CA ARG A 61 19.08 39.62 -48.49
C ARG A 61 17.72 38.95 -48.36
N SER A 62 16.83 39.49 -47.52
CA SER A 62 15.45 39.02 -47.35
C SER A 62 14.57 39.35 -48.58
N THR A 63 14.87 38.73 -49.72
CA THR A 63 14.25 39.04 -51.01
C THR A 63 13.12 38.05 -51.34
N HIS A 64 11.99 38.57 -51.83
CA HIS A 64 10.86 37.76 -52.29
C HIS A 64 11.17 37.13 -53.68
N PRO A 65 10.94 35.82 -53.91
CA PRO A 65 11.34 35.11 -55.13
C PRO A 65 10.58 35.53 -56.38
N LEU A 66 9.42 36.16 -56.21
CA LEU A 66 8.65 36.78 -57.31
C LEU A 66 9.02 38.26 -57.57
N HIS A 67 9.87 38.87 -56.75
CA HIS A 67 10.29 40.26 -56.92
C HIS A 67 11.30 40.39 -58.07
N PRO A 68 11.34 41.52 -58.80
CA PRO A 68 12.33 41.75 -59.85
C PRO A 68 13.79 41.48 -59.44
N ASP A 69 14.16 41.75 -58.19
CA ASP A 69 15.47 41.44 -57.61
C ASP A 69 15.89 39.98 -57.76
N ALA A 70 14.95 39.02 -57.83
CA ALA A 70 15.27 37.62 -58.10
C ALA A 70 15.93 37.43 -59.48
N LEU A 71 15.58 38.25 -60.48
CA LEU A 71 16.22 38.24 -61.79
C LEU A 71 17.68 38.72 -61.69
N GLU A 72 17.94 39.73 -60.86
CA GLU A 72 19.31 40.22 -60.60
C GLU A 72 20.15 39.12 -59.95
N LEU A 73 19.61 38.44 -58.93
CA LEU A 73 20.30 37.32 -58.27
C LEU A 73 20.61 36.18 -59.23
N LEU A 74 19.68 35.84 -60.14
CA LEU A 74 19.92 34.83 -61.17
C LEU A 74 20.97 35.26 -62.20
N SER A 75 21.00 36.54 -62.58
CA SER A 75 22.04 37.10 -63.45
C SER A 75 23.41 37.07 -62.77
N GLN A 76 23.49 37.47 -61.50
CA GLN A 76 24.72 37.41 -60.72
C GLN A 76 25.22 35.97 -60.55
N TRP A 77 24.31 35.01 -60.38
CA TRP A 77 24.67 33.60 -60.35
C TRP A 77 25.27 33.14 -61.69
N GLN A 78 24.64 33.49 -62.81
CA GLN A 78 25.15 33.16 -64.16
C GLN A 78 26.54 33.77 -64.42
N GLU A 79 26.82 34.98 -63.93
CA GLU A 79 28.10 35.65 -64.15
C GLU A 79 29.21 35.18 -63.21
N ARG A 80 28.86 34.87 -61.95
CA ARG A 80 29.83 34.61 -60.88
C ARG A 80 30.00 33.11 -60.62
N ALA A 81 28.92 32.35 -60.58
CA ALA A 81 28.95 30.96 -60.09
C ALA A 81 29.31 29.93 -61.17
N THR A 82 29.33 30.30 -62.46
CA THR A 82 29.71 29.42 -63.56
C THR A 82 30.74 30.05 -64.49
N GLU A 83 31.61 29.22 -65.07
CA GLU A 83 32.56 29.60 -66.11
C GLU A 83 31.97 29.46 -67.53
N GLN A 84 30.87 28.72 -67.66
CA GLN A 84 30.20 28.50 -68.94
C GLN A 84 29.16 29.59 -69.22
N ARG A 85 29.04 29.99 -70.49
CA ARG A 85 27.98 30.91 -70.92
C ARG A 85 26.65 30.16 -70.99
N ILE A 86 25.85 30.27 -69.93
CA ILE A 86 24.46 29.78 -69.90
C ILE A 86 23.55 30.86 -70.50
N ALA A 87 22.58 30.51 -71.35
CA ALA A 87 21.62 31.49 -71.87
C ALA A 87 20.60 31.88 -70.79
N PHE A 88 20.31 33.17 -70.61
CA PHE A 88 19.31 33.66 -69.66
C PHE A 88 17.99 34.06 -70.32
N SER A 89 16.87 33.71 -69.70
CA SER A 89 15.52 34.06 -70.14
C SER A 89 14.68 34.53 -68.96
N ALA A 90 14.20 35.77 -69.00
CA ALA A 90 13.30 36.34 -67.99
C ALA A 90 11.82 35.92 -68.16
N ARG A 91 11.53 34.94 -69.03
CA ARG A 91 10.16 34.46 -69.27
C ARG A 91 9.68 33.58 -68.11
N TRP A 92 8.46 33.83 -67.64
CA TRP A 92 7.76 33.10 -66.56
C TRP A 92 7.37 31.65 -66.90
N GLN A 93 7.88 31.11 -68.02
CA GLN A 93 7.54 29.77 -68.48
C GLN A 93 8.83 29.01 -68.84
N PRO A 94 8.95 27.74 -68.42
CA PRO A 94 10.06 26.90 -68.82
C PRO A 94 10.01 26.60 -70.33
N PRO A 95 11.13 26.21 -70.96
CA PRO A 95 11.13 25.82 -72.37
C PRO A 95 10.20 24.62 -72.60
N LEU A 96 9.43 24.65 -73.69
CA LEU A 96 8.46 23.61 -74.07
C LEU A 96 9.14 22.30 -74.51
N ALA A 97 10.39 22.38 -74.97
CA ALA A 97 11.16 21.25 -75.45
C ALA A 97 12.59 21.29 -74.87
N PRO A 98 13.27 20.13 -74.79
CA PRO A 98 14.68 20.07 -74.40
C PRO A 98 15.56 20.84 -75.37
N GLU A 99 16.47 21.65 -74.84
CA GLU A 99 17.53 22.29 -75.63
C GLU A 99 18.86 21.56 -75.36
N PRO A 100 19.77 21.50 -76.36
CA PRO A 100 21.07 20.83 -76.21
C PRO A 100 22.05 21.60 -75.32
N ALA A 101 21.81 22.89 -75.07
CA ALA A 101 22.62 23.73 -74.19
C ALA A 101 21.88 24.03 -72.88
N ALA A 102 22.64 24.26 -71.80
CA ALA A 102 22.09 24.71 -70.54
C ALA A 102 21.44 26.10 -70.68
N ARG A 103 20.27 26.28 -70.09
CA ARG A 103 19.53 27.55 -70.08
C ARG A 103 19.02 27.85 -68.68
N LEU A 104 19.24 29.09 -68.26
CA LEU A 104 18.68 29.68 -67.05
C LEU A 104 17.39 30.42 -67.39
N THR A 105 16.27 30.01 -66.80
CA THR A 105 14.96 30.64 -67.05
C THR A 105 14.30 31.03 -65.74
N TYR A 106 13.78 32.26 -65.67
CA TYR A 106 12.97 32.72 -64.54
C TYR A 106 11.55 32.15 -64.64
N ALA A 107 11.38 30.88 -64.25
CA ALA A 107 10.10 30.19 -64.26
C ALA A 107 9.69 29.81 -62.82
N PRO A 108 9.00 30.70 -62.08
CA PRO A 108 8.53 30.40 -60.73
C PRO A 108 7.53 29.24 -60.75
N ALA A 109 7.69 28.30 -59.83
CA ALA A 109 6.77 27.17 -59.68
C ALA A 109 6.61 26.75 -58.21
N LEU A 110 5.46 26.17 -57.89
CA LEU A 110 5.25 25.46 -56.63
C LEU A 110 5.66 24.00 -56.83
N VAL A 111 6.73 23.59 -56.16
CA VAL A 111 7.30 22.25 -56.29
C VAL A 111 7.03 21.44 -55.03
N LEU A 112 6.29 20.35 -55.17
CA LEU A 112 6.19 19.33 -54.13
C LEU A 112 7.35 18.35 -54.30
N ARG A 113 8.25 18.27 -53.31
CA ARG A 113 9.40 17.36 -53.33
C ARG A 113 9.62 16.67 -51.99
N PRO A 114 10.13 15.43 -51.97
CA PRO A 114 10.61 14.79 -50.75
C PRO A 114 11.78 15.60 -50.14
N ARG A 115 11.94 15.55 -48.82
CA ARG A 115 13.03 16.27 -48.13
C ARG A 115 14.38 15.71 -48.56
N ASN A 116 15.28 16.59 -48.96
CA ASN A 116 16.62 16.24 -49.41
C ASN A 116 17.51 15.84 -48.21
N LEU A 117 18.18 14.69 -48.30
CA LEU A 117 19.18 14.23 -47.31
C LEU A 117 20.47 15.08 -47.34
N ASN A 118 20.69 15.88 -48.39
CA ASN A 118 21.85 16.77 -48.49
C ASN A 118 21.95 17.77 -47.31
N ALA A 119 20.83 18.13 -46.67
CA ALA A 119 20.88 18.96 -45.47
C ALA A 119 21.62 18.26 -44.31
N LEU A 120 21.42 16.95 -44.13
CA LEU A 120 22.16 16.17 -43.13
C LEU A 120 23.62 16.01 -43.54
N LEU A 121 23.89 15.77 -44.82
CA LEU A 121 25.26 15.69 -45.34
C LEU A 121 26.04 16.98 -45.12
N ARG A 122 25.41 18.15 -45.29
CA ARG A 122 26.05 19.45 -44.96
C ARG A 122 26.41 19.57 -43.49
N VAL A 123 25.53 19.15 -42.58
CA VAL A 123 25.83 19.16 -41.13
C VAL A 123 26.99 18.24 -40.81
N TYR A 124 27.02 17.02 -41.37
CA TYR A 124 28.18 16.13 -41.19
C TYR A 124 29.45 16.69 -41.81
N GLY A 125 29.36 17.37 -42.96
CA GLY A 125 30.45 18.12 -43.56
C GLY A 125 31.00 19.19 -42.62
N GLN A 126 30.13 20.03 -42.05
CA GLN A 126 30.53 21.05 -41.07
C GLN A 126 31.23 20.46 -39.85
N ILE A 127 30.71 19.35 -39.30
CA ILE A 127 31.37 18.65 -38.19
C ILE A 127 32.76 18.18 -38.62
N SER A 128 32.88 17.57 -39.80
CA SER A 128 34.15 17.12 -40.35
C SER A 128 35.13 18.28 -40.55
N ASP A 129 34.70 19.39 -41.14
CA ASP A 129 35.52 20.57 -41.39
C ASP A 129 36.01 21.19 -40.07
N THR A 130 35.14 21.24 -39.05
CA THR A 130 35.49 21.70 -37.70
C THR A 130 36.54 20.78 -37.07
N MET A 131 36.38 19.46 -37.19
CA MET A 131 37.35 18.48 -36.68
C MET A 131 38.72 18.60 -37.36
N VAL A 132 38.74 18.89 -38.67
CA VAL A 132 39.98 19.12 -39.43
C VAL A 132 40.64 20.43 -39.00
N ALA A 133 39.87 21.50 -38.82
CA ALA A 133 40.38 22.82 -38.45
C ALA A 133 40.90 22.88 -37.01
N GLU A 134 40.18 22.30 -36.06
CA GLU A 134 40.54 22.33 -34.63
C GLU A 134 41.46 21.18 -34.22
N ALA A 135 41.68 20.19 -35.10
CA ALA A 135 42.42 18.95 -34.82
C ALA A 135 41.94 18.22 -33.55
N HIS A 136 40.70 18.44 -33.14
CA HIS A 136 40.07 17.84 -31.97
C HIS A 136 38.60 17.51 -32.26
N ALA A 137 38.17 16.34 -31.80
CA ALA A 137 36.75 15.96 -31.86
C ALA A 137 35.99 16.59 -30.69
N PRO A 138 34.75 17.07 -30.88
CA PRO A 138 33.88 17.45 -29.78
C PRO A 138 33.80 16.33 -28.73
N LEU A 139 33.90 16.67 -27.44
CA LEU A 139 33.92 15.70 -26.34
C LEU A 139 32.76 14.70 -26.42
N GLY A 140 31.57 15.19 -26.80
CA GLY A 140 30.37 14.38 -27.00
C GLY A 140 30.53 13.24 -28.00
N LEU A 141 31.29 13.46 -29.08
CA LEU A 141 31.59 12.45 -30.10
C LEU A 141 32.79 11.59 -29.70
N ALA A 142 33.82 12.20 -29.11
CA ALA A 142 35.01 11.49 -28.67
C ALA A 142 34.68 10.37 -27.67
N GLN A 143 33.85 10.65 -26.67
CA GLN A 143 33.44 9.69 -25.65
C GLN A 143 32.58 8.52 -26.19
N MET A 144 32.05 8.62 -27.42
CA MET A 144 31.32 7.51 -28.05
C MET A 144 32.25 6.45 -28.64
N VAL A 145 33.49 6.84 -28.95
CA VAL A 145 34.47 6.00 -29.65
C VAL A 145 35.67 5.68 -28.75
N MET A 146 35.99 6.58 -27.82
CA MET A 146 37.14 6.49 -26.93
C MET A 146 36.68 6.28 -25.48
N ASN A 147 37.41 5.47 -24.73
CA ASN A 147 37.23 5.34 -23.29
C ASN A 147 38.07 6.42 -22.61
N LEU A 148 37.42 7.51 -22.19
CA LEU A 148 38.06 8.64 -21.53
C LEU A 148 37.82 8.59 -20.02
N ASP A 149 38.90 8.68 -19.24
CA ASP A 149 38.78 8.81 -17.79
C ASP A 149 38.30 10.23 -17.38
N PRO A 150 37.89 10.45 -16.11
CA PRO A 150 37.40 11.75 -15.66
C PRO A 150 38.40 12.90 -15.84
N ALA A 151 39.71 12.63 -15.72
CA ALA A 151 40.76 13.64 -15.84
C ALA A 151 40.98 14.02 -17.32
N GLU A 152 41.00 13.02 -18.21
CA GLU A 152 41.07 13.20 -19.65
C GLU A 152 39.86 13.98 -20.18
N ARG A 153 38.65 13.67 -19.70
CA ARG A 153 37.42 14.40 -20.06
C ARG A 153 37.47 15.86 -19.62
N ALA A 154 37.95 16.13 -18.41
CA ALA A 154 38.09 17.48 -17.90
C ALA A 154 39.15 18.29 -18.68
N ALA A 155 40.11 17.64 -19.33
CA ALA A 155 41.16 18.27 -20.11
C ALA A 155 40.87 18.34 -21.63
N TRP A 156 39.76 17.74 -22.10
CA TRP A 156 39.54 17.37 -23.52
C TRP A 156 39.48 18.53 -24.52
N ASP A 157 39.23 19.76 -24.07
CA ASP A 157 39.00 20.90 -24.95
C ASP A 157 39.69 22.20 -24.49
N GLY A 158 40.56 22.16 -23.47
CA GLY A 158 41.26 23.34 -22.92
C GLY A 158 40.33 24.40 -22.30
N ARG A 159 39.02 24.31 -22.54
CA ARG A 159 37.92 24.98 -21.84
C ARG A 159 37.48 24.18 -20.63
N GLY A 160 38.43 23.41 -20.07
CA GLY A 160 38.18 22.28 -19.18
C GLY A 160 37.02 22.59 -18.27
N LEU A 161 35.93 21.80 -18.42
CA LEU A 161 34.58 22.05 -17.88
C LEU A 161 34.67 23.10 -16.78
N ARG A 162 34.49 24.39 -17.10
CA ARG A 162 34.60 25.45 -16.08
C ARG A 162 33.61 25.07 -14.99
N GLN A 163 34.15 24.57 -13.87
CA GLN A 163 33.46 23.82 -12.82
C GLN A 163 32.63 24.75 -11.92
N ALA A 164 31.82 25.64 -12.50
CA ALA A 164 30.64 26.06 -11.79
C ALA A 164 29.76 24.81 -11.70
N PRO A 165 29.35 24.38 -10.49
CA PRO A 165 28.50 23.21 -10.38
C PRO A 165 27.24 23.45 -11.21
N LEU A 166 26.87 22.45 -12.03
CA LEU A 166 25.72 22.54 -12.94
C LEU A 166 24.42 22.87 -12.20
N PHE A 167 24.40 22.58 -10.90
CA PHE A 167 23.34 22.92 -9.98
C PHE A 167 23.95 23.68 -8.79
N GLY A 168 23.26 24.71 -8.28
CA GLY A 168 23.62 25.27 -6.97
C GLY A 168 23.34 24.28 -5.83
N ASP A 169 23.69 24.66 -4.59
CA ASP A 169 23.46 23.86 -3.38
C ASP A 169 21.99 23.43 -3.21
N ASP A 170 21.08 24.20 -3.82
CA ASP A 170 19.66 23.91 -3.85
C ASP A 170 19.05 23.94 -5.26
N PRO A 171 19.04 22.82 -5.99
CA PRO A 171 18.38 22.76 -7.28
C PRO A 171 16.85 22.90 -7.16
N LEU A 172 16.27 23.78 -7.97
CA LEU A 172 14.84 24.07 -7.98
C LEU A 172 14.06 22.99 -8.74
N PHE A 173 13.32 22.16 -7.99
CA PHE A 173 12.48 21.10 -8.53
C PHE A 173 10.99 21.43 -8.40
N PRO A 174 10.22 21.48 -9.50
CA PRO A 174 8.78 21.70 -9.45
C PRO A 174 8.01 20.49 -8.90
N GLY A 175 8.59 19.29 -8.95
CA GLY A 175 7.95 18.07 -8.49
C GLY A 175 8.72 17.36 -7.38
N LYS A 176 8.02 16.46 -6.66
CA LYS A 176 8.63 15.59 -5.64
C LYS A 176 9.80 14.80 -6.24
N THR A 177 10.86 14.62 -5.46
CA THR A 177 12.01 13.82 -5.88
C THR A 177 12.53 12.95 -4.75
N ASN A 178 12.90 11.71 -5.07
CA ASN A 178 13.48 10.75 -4.14
C ASN A 178 15.03 10.73 -4.23
N GLU A 179 15.68 10.00 -3.33
CA GLU A 179 17.15 9.95 -3.28
C GLU A 179 17.79 9.38 -4.56
N GLN A 180 17.18 8.38 -5.18
CA GLN A 180 17.66 7.81 -6.45
C GLN A 180 17.65 8.86 -7.56
N GLN A 181 16.58 9.65 -7.67
CA GLN A 181 16.49 10.76 -8.61
C GLN A 181 17.51 11.85 -8.29
N ARG A 182 17.72 12.19 -7.01
CA ARG A 182 18.79 13.13 -6.60
C ARG A 182 20.19 12.61 -6.98
N SER A 183 20.41 11.30 -6.92
CA SER A 183 21.69 10.70 -7.32
C SER A 183 22.01 10.91 -8.81
N VAL A 184 20.99 10.97 -9.68
CA VAL A 184 21.17 11.28 -11.11
C VAL A 184 21.75 12.67 -11.28
N LEU A 185 21.24 13.67 -10.54
CA LEU A 185 21.76 15.04 -10.59
C LEU A 185 23.20 15.14 -10.09
N ARG A 186 23.51 14.51 -8.94
CA ARG A 186 24.88 14.46 -8.41
C ARG A 186 25.87 13.78 -9.36
N ARG A 187 25.40 12.82 -10.17
CA ARG A 187 26.22 12.21 -11.22
C ARG A 187 26.42 13.14 -12.40
N LEU A 188 25.39 13.87 -12.83
CA LEU A 188 25.50 14.86 -13.90
C LEU A 188 26.49 16.00 -13.58
N GLU A 189 26.68 16.36 -12.30
CA GLU A 189 27.71 17.33 -11.90
C GLU A 189 29.14 16.85 -12.15
N LYS A 190 29.36 15.53 -12.18
CA LYS A 190 30.68 14.92 -12.28
C LYS A 190 30.93 14.26 -13.64
N GLU A 191 29.85 13.88 -14.32
CA GLU A 191 29.88 13.07 -15.54
C GLU A 191 29.27 13.83 -16.72
N THR A 192 29.88 13.67 -17.89
CA THR A 192 29.41 14.26 -19.16
C THR A 192 28.14 13.59 -19.71
N GLY A 193 27.77 12.43 -19.16
CA GLY A 193 26.56 11.72 -19.54
C GLY A 193 26.10 10.76 -18.45
N VAL A 194 24.78 10.64 -18.28
CA VAL A 194 24.17 9.72 -17.32
C VAL A 194 23.04 8.96 -17.99
N VAL A 195 23.09 7.62 -17.90
CA VAL A 195 22.01 6.75 -18.36
C VAL A 195 21.08 6.44 -17.19
N VAL A 196 19.80 6.78 -17.34
CA VAL A 196 18.77 6.52 -16.34
C VAL A 196 17.86 5.40 -16.83
N GLN A 197 17.95 4.24 -16.18
CA GLN A 197 17.07 3.11 -16.43
C GLN A 197 16.00 3.01 -15.34
N GLY A 198 14.78 2.63 -15.71
CA GLY A 198 13.76 2.26 -14.74
C GLY A 198 12.62 1.48 -15.39
N PRO A 199 11.84 0.70 -14.62
CA PRO A 199 10.57 0.13 -15.06
C PRO A 199 9.56 1.20 -15.55
N PRO A 200 8.53 0.85 -16.34
CA PRO A 200 7.45 1.78 -16.67
C PRO A 200 6.79 2.32 -15.38
N GLY A 201 6.39 3.59 -15.38
CA GLY A 201 5.75 4.24 -14.22
C GLY A 201 6.68 4.77 -13.12
N THR A 202 7.99 4.50 -13.17
CA THR A 202 8.96 4.92 -12.13
C THR A 202 9.37 6.40 -12.17
N GLY A 203 8.56 7.27 -12.78
CA GLY A 203 8.80 8.71 -12.75
C GLY A 203 10.00 9.21 -13.57
N LYS A 204 10.42 8.50 -14.63
CA LYS A 204 11.49 8.98 -15.54
C LYS A 204 11.17 10.36 -16.13
N THR A 205 9.99 10.53 -16.71
CA THR A 205 9.55 11.82 -17.26
C THR A 205 9.50 12.91 -16.19
N HIS A 206 9.11 12.54 -14.97
CA HIS A 206 9.11 13.46 -13.82
C HIS A 206 10.52 13.89 -13.44
N THR A 207 11.48 12.96 -13.48
CA THR A 207 12.91 13.24 -13.26
C THR A 207 13.45 14.19 -14.33
N ILE A 208 13.07 14.00 -15.59
CA ILE A 208 13.47 14.89 -16.70
C ILE A 208 12.87 16.29 -16.50
N ALA A 209 11.60 16.41 -16.09
CA ALA A 209 10.98 17.72 -15.82
C ALA A 209 11.71 18.49 -14.71
N ASN A 210 12.08 17.79 -13.63
CA ASN A 210 12.88 18.36 -12.55
C ASN A 210 14.26 18.80 -13.03
N LEU A 211 14.94 17.97 -13.83
CA LEU A 211 16.25 18.29 -14.39
C LEU A 211 16.21 19.51 -15.32
N VAL A 212 15.25 19.56 -16.25
CA VAL A 212 15.07 20.69 -17.16
C VAL A 212 14.83 21.98 -16.37
N SER A 213 13.97 21.94 -15.35
CA SER A 213 13.67 23.12 -14.54
C SER A 213 14.89 23.60 -13.75
N ALA A 214 15.67 22.69 -13.18
CA ALA A 214 16.89 23.02 -12.46
C ALA A 214 17.96 23.63 -13.37
N LEU A 215 18.17 23.08 -14.57
CA LEU A 215 19.11 23.61 -15.56
C LEU A 215 18.68 25.00 -16.06
N LEU A 216 17.39 25.19 -16.35
CA LEU A 216 16.86 26.49 -16.76
C LEU A 216 17.00 27.55 -15.67
N ALA A 217 16.80 27.18 -14.40
CA ALA A 217 17.04 28.08 -13.27
C ALA A 217 18.50 28.55 -13.16
N GLN A 218 19.44 27.78 -13.70
CA GLN A 218 20.86 28.14 -13.80
C GLN A 218 21.21 28.88 -15.11
N GLY A 219 20.21 29.28 -15.89
CA GLY A 219 20.38 29.98 -17.16
C GLY A 219 20.89 29.10 -18.32
N GLN A 220 20.86 27.77 -18.16
CA GLN A 220 21.34 26.85 -19.19
C GLN A 220 20.33 26.69 -20.33
N ARG A 221 20.83 26.49 -21.55
CA ARG A 221 20.00 26.15 -22.72
C ARG A 221 19.89 24.64 -22.82
N VAL A 222 18.66 24.12 -22.79
CA VAL A 222 18.40 22.67 -22.76
C VAL A 222 17.68 22.23 -24.03
N LEU A 223 18.26 21.27 -24.74
CA LEU A 223 17.61 20.57 -25.86
C LEU A 223 17.11 19.20 -25.38
N VAL A 224 15.81 18.94 -25.54
CA VAL A 224 15.22 17.63 -25.23
C VAL A 224 14.78 16.95 -26.52
N THR A 225 15.24 15.72 -26.74
CA THR A 225 14.92 14.93 -27.93
C THR A 225 14.25 13.61 -27.56
N SER A 226 13.36 13.11 -28.41
CA SER A 226 12.69 11.81 -28.26
C SER A 226 12.45 11.20 -29.63
N ALA A 227 12.48 9.86 -29.72
CA ALA A 227 12.16 9.13 -30.95
C ALA A 227 10.68 9.28 -31.38
N ARG A 228 9.79 9.60 -30.44
CA ARG A 228 8.35 9.81 -30.66
C ARG A 228 7.89 11.13 -30.05
N ASP A 229 6.82 11.69 -30.60
CA ASP A 229 6.24 12.97 -30.17
C ASP A 229 5.61 12.88 -28.75
N GLN A 230 4.91 11.78 -28.44
CA GLN A 230 4.13 11.62 -27.21
C GLN A 230 4.94 11.89 -25.91
N PRO A 231 6.16 11.35 -25.70
CA PRO A 231 6.97 11.67 -24.53
C PRO A 231 7.28 13.15 -24.34
N LEU A 232 7.43 13.93 -25.43
CA LEU A 232 7.71 15.36 -25.36
C LEU A 232 6.48 16.14 -24.88
N THR A 233 5.29 15.77 -25.36
CA THR A 233 4.03 16.34 -24.88
C THR A 233 3.82 16.04 -23.39
N VAL A 234 4.00 14.78 -22.99
CA VAL A 234 3.88 14.39 -21.56
C VAL A 234 4.90 15.13 -20.69
N LEU A 235 6.12 15.34 -21.19
CA LEU A 235 7.13 16.12 -20.47
C LEU A 235 6.69 17.58 -20.30
N ARG A 236 6.22 18.24 -21.37
CA ARG A 236 5.69 19.61 -21.32
C ARG A 236 4.60 19.73 -20.27
N ASP A 237 3.70 18.74 -20.21
CA ASP A 237 2.59 18.72 -19.25
C ASP A 237 3.03 18.53 -17.79
N LYS A 238 4.27 18.13 -17.55
CA LYS A 238 4.86 18.03 -16.20
C LYS A 238 5.64 19.27 -15.79
N LEU A 239 5.97 20.17 -16.72
CA LEU A 239 6.63 21.43 -16.39
C LEU A 239 5.62 22.44 -15.79
N PRO A 240 6.06 23.38 -14.94
CA PRO A 240 5.21 24.50 -14.50
C PRO A 240 4.75 25.36 -15.69
N PRO A 241 3.55 25.97 -15.67
CA PRO A 241 3.05 26.82 -16.75
C PRO A 241 4.06 27.90 -17.19
N ALA A 242 4.63 28.63 -16.23
CA ALA A 242 5.64 29.66 -16.50
C ALA A 242 6.90 29.14 -17.21
N VAL A 243 7.26 27.86 -17.02
CA VAL A 243 8.39 27.22 -17.72
C VAL A 243 7.98 26.68 -19.09
N ARG A 244 6.73 26.20 -19.23
CA ARG A 244 6.18 25.74 -20.52
C ARG A 244 6.16 26.87 -21.55
N ASP A 245 5.87 28.08 -21.11
CA ASP A 245 5.80 29.26 -21.97
C ASP A 245 7.19 29.67 -22.50
N LEU A 246 8.27 29.20 -21.87
CA LEU A 246 9.65 29.36 -22.35
C LEU A 246 10.12 28.23 -23.25
N CYS A 247 9.32 27.16 -23.38
CA CYS A 247 9.70 25.94 -24.09
C CYS A 247 9.16 25.94 -25.52
N VAL A 248 10.06 25.70 -26.47
CA VAL A 248 9.71 25.45 -27.87
C VAL A 248 9.59 23.94 -28.08
N LEU A 249 8.43 23.48 -28.58
CA LEU A 249 8.22 22.08 -28.93
C LEU A 249 8.15 21.88 -30.44
N LEU A 250 9.06 21.06 -30.95
CA LEU A 250 9.10 20.67 -32.35
C LEU A 250 8.56 19.26 -32.50
N LEU A 251 7.25 19.12 -32.69
CA LEU A 251 6.61 17.82 -32.91
C LEU A 251 6.67 17.39 -34.39
N SER A 252 6.96 16.11 -34.62
CA SER A 252 7.10 15.51 -35.94
C SER A 252 5.80 15.51 -36.74
N SER A 253 4.65 15.46 -36.07
CA SER A 253 3.31 15.43 -36.64
C SER A 253 2.72 16.83 -36.92
N THR A 254 3.17 17.85 -36.20
CA THR A 254 2.68 19.24 -36.30
C THR A 254 3.50 20.08 -37.28
N ARG A 255 4.21 19.49 -38.25
CA ARG A 255 5.08 20.24 -39.20
C ARG A 255 4.36 21.27 -40.09
N GLN A 256 3.04 21.37 -40.03
CA GLN A 256 2.22 22.43 -40.65
C GLN A 256 1.84 23.58 -39.69
N ASN A 257 1.84 23.36 -38.36
CA ASN A 257 1.51 24.37 -37.34
C ASN A 257 2.65 24.59 -36.30
N GLY A 258 3.76 23.86 -36.38
CA GLY A 258 4.86 23.93 -35.42
C GLY A 258 5.63 25.25 -35.48
N THR A 259 5.67 25.91 -36.65
CA THR A 259 6.15 27.29 -36.80
C THR A 259 5.23 28.28 -36.11
N SER A 260 3.90 28.07 -36.13
CA SER A 260 2.99 28.95 -35.39
C SER A 260 3.09 28.80 -33.86
N GLU A 261 3.41 27.59 -33.36
CA GLU A 261 3.72 27.41 -31.93
C GLU A 261 5.06 28.05 -31.56
N LEU A 262 6.09 27.87 -32.39
CA LEU A 262 7.37 28.59 -32.31
C LEU A 262 7.17 30.10 -32.26
N ASP A 263 6.49 30.68 -33.26
CA ASP A 263 6.23 32.11 -33.39
C ASP A 263 5.46 32.63 -32.18
N ARG A 264 4.44 31.89 -31.71
CA ARG A 264 3.67 32.23 -30.52
C ARG A 264 4.56 32.24 -29.28
N THR A 265 5.39 31.21 -29.09
CA THR A 265 6.32 31.11 -27.96
C THR A 265 7.38 32.21 -28.02
N VAL A 266 7.96 32.47 -29.19
CA VAL A 266 8.97 33.53 -29.39
C VAL A 266 8.36 34.91 -29.20
N THR A 267 7.16 35.16 -29.70
CA THR A 267 6.44 36.43 -29.49
C THR A 267 6.13 36.62 -28.01
N ALA A 268 5.58 35.60 -27.35
CA ALA A 268 5.31 35.65 -25.91
C ALA A 268 6.58 35.87 -25.08
N LEU A 269 7.67 35.19 -25.43
CA LEU A 269 9.00 35.39 -24.82
C LEU A 269 9.49 36.82 -25.03
N THR A 270 9.37 37.36 -26.25
CA THR A 270 9.82 38.71 -26.59
C THR A 270 9.00 39.76 -25.87
N GLU A 271 7.67 39.61 -25.82
CA GLU A 271 6.77 40.48 -25.04
C GLU A 271 7.09 40.41 -23.55
N GLN A 272 7.31 39.21 -23.01
CA GLN A 272 7.67 39.02 -21.61
C GLN A 272 9.03 39.63 -21.27
N VAL A 273 10.03 39.49 -22.15
CA VAL A 273 11.36 40.12 -21.97
C VAL A 273 11.28 41.63 -22.12
N ALA A 274 10.48 42.15 -23.05
CA ALA A 274 10.32 43.59 -23.27
C ALA A 274 9.53 44.28 -22.14
N GLY A 275 8.58 43.59 -21.53
CA GLY A 275 7.79 44.09 -20.40
C GLY A 275 8.40 43.82 -19.02
N ALA A 276 9.47 43.02 -18.94
CA ALA A 276 10.10 42.64 -17.68
C ALA A 276 11.04 43.75 -17.17
N ASP A 277 10.68 44.34 -16.03
CA ASP A 277 11.64 45.10 -15.23
C ASP A 277 12.58 44.14 -14.48
N THR A 278 13.87 44.23 -14.79
CA THR A 278 14.90 43.37 -14.23
C THR A 278 15.06 43.60 -12.72
N GLU A 279 14.84 44.82 -12.23
CA GLU A 279 14.97 45.13 -10.80
C GLU A 279 13.83 44.50 -10.00
N THR A 280 12.59 44.65 -10.49
CA THR A 280 11.42 43.98 -9.92
C THR A 280 11.56 42.46 -9.90
N LEU A 281 12.06 41.85 -11.00
CA LEU A 281 12.28 40.40 -11.06
C LEU A 281 13.33 39.93 -10.04
N ARG A 282 14.43 40.67 -9.87
CA ARG A 282 15.46 40.36 -8.86
C ARG A 282 14.89 40.44 -7.44
N ALA A 283 14.11 41.48 -7.14
CA ALA A 283 13.47 41.63 -5.84
C ALA A 283 12.51 40.47 -5.54
N GLU A 284 11.76 40.00 -6.55
CA GLU A 284 10.87 38.85 -6.39
C GLU A 284 11.65 37.53 -6.22
N ILE A 285 12.76 37.34 -6.95
CA ILE A 285 13.66 36.18 -6.74
C ILE A 285 14.18 36.15 -5.30
N ASP A 286 14.64 37.29 -4.77
CA ASP A 286 15.15 37.37 -3.39
C ASP A 286 14.05 37.09 -2.36
N ARG A 287 12.84 37.61 -2.60
CA ARG A 287 11.68 37.37 -1.73
C ARG A 287 11.28 35.90 -1.72
N LEU A 288 11.15 35.29 -2.89
CA LEU A 288 10.80 33.87 -3.03
C LEU A 288 11.91 32.96 -2.49
N GLY A 289 13.18 33.33 -2.68
CA GLY A 289 14.32 32.63 -2.10
C GLY A 289 14.28 32.60 -0.57
N LYS A 290 13.99 33.73 0.07
CA LYS A 290 13.79 33.80 1.54
C LYS A 290 12.62 32.94 2.00
N LEU A 291 11.49 33.03 1.32
CA LEU A 291 10.30 32.23 1.64
C LEU A 291 10.57 30.72 1.50
N HIS A 292 11.27 30.33 0.45
CA HIS A 292 11.66 28.93 0.22
C HIS A 292 12.55 28.40 1.33
N LEU A 293 13.55 29.18 1.77
CA LEU A 293 14.43 28.81 2.87
C LEU A 293 13.66 28.65 4.20
N ASP A 294 12.75 29.57 4.50
CA ASP A 294 11.88 29.50 5.69
C ASP A 294 11.00 28.25 5.70
N ILE A 295 10.32 27.97 4.57
CA ILE A 295 9.51 26.77 4.42
C ILE A 295 10.36 25.51 4.58
N ARG A 296 11.57 25.47 4.01
CA ARG A 296 12.47 24.33 4.20
C ARG A 296 12.93 24.16 5.63
N GLY A 297 13.27 25.25 6.33
CA GLY A 297 13.58 25.22 7.75
C GLY A 297 12.43 24.62 8.56
N ARG A 298 11.19 25.02 8.25
CA ARG A 298 9.98 24.48 8.89
C ARG A 298 9.74 23.00 8.58
N ILE A 299 9.99 22.56 7.35
CA ILE A 299 9.90 21.14 6.98
C ILE A 299 10.91 20.31 7.78
N ASN A 300 12.16 20.77 7.89
CA ASN A 300 13.18 20.07 8.66
C ASN A 300 12.80 20.00 10.14
N ALA A 301 12.39 21.12 10.75
CA ALA A 301 11.95 21.15 12.15
C ALA A 301 10.77 20.21 12.43
N LEU A 302 9.78 20.16 11.52
CA LEU A 302 8.66 19.21 11.64
C LEU A 302 9.11 17.76 11.46
N THR A 303 10.09 17.51 10.60
CA THR A 303 10.65 16.17 10.39
C THR A 303 11.38 15.70 11.66
N ASP A 304 12.18 16.56 12.28
CA ASP A 304 12.86 16.28 13.54
C ASP A 304 11.85 16.04 14.68
N GLN A 305 10.76 16.82 14.74
CA GLN A 305 9.67 16.58 15.70
C GLN A 305 9.01 15.21 15.47
N VAL A 306 8.74 14.82 14.23
CA VAL A 306 8.17 13.50 13.91
C VAL A 306 9.14 12.38 14.31
N LEU A 307 10.44 12.55 14.06
CA LEU A 307 11.46 11.59 14.48
C LEU A 307 11.48 11.47 16.02
N SER A 308 11.51 12.58 16.75
CA SER A 308 11.48 12.60 18.22
C SER A 308 10.23 11.94 18.78
N LEU A 309 9.04 12.25 18.24
CA LEU A 309 7.78 11.63 18.67
C LEU A 309 7.77 10.12 18.40
N ARG A 310 8.33 9.69 17.26
CA ARG A 310 8.48 8.25 16.97
C ARG A 310 9.47 7.59 17.92
N GLU A 311 10.60 8.21 18.22
CA GLU A 311 11.56 7.70 19.20
C GLU A 311 10.91 7.51 20.59
N GLU A 312 10.02 8.41 20.98
CA GLU A 312 9.21 8.28 22.20
C GLU A 312 8.19 7.13 22.10
N GLU A 313 7.57 6.92 20.93
CA GLU A 313 6.63 5.83 20.68
C GLU A 313 7.30 4.44 20.66
N TYR A 314 8.59 4.36 20.27
CA TYR A 314 9.38 3.11 20.24
C TYR A 314 10.08 2.78 21.56
N ARG A 315 9.95 3.60 22.61
CA ARG A 315 10.36 3.21 23.96
C ARG A 315 9.28 2.34 24.57
N HIS A 316 9.56 1.04 24.66
CA HIS A 316 8.67 0.11 25.32
C HIS A 316 8.71 0.35 26.83
N ARG A 317 7.52 0.36 27.45
CA ARG A 317 7.41 0.19 28.91
C ARG A 317 8.15 -1.08 29.33
N ALA A 318 8.70 -1.08 30.54
CA ALA A 318 9.45 -2.21 31.08
C ALA A 318 8.75 -3.55 30.80
N VAL A 319 9.35 -4.37 29.94
CA VAL A 319 8.81 -5.68 29.52
C VAL A 319 9.05 -6.70 30.65
N ALA A 320 10.13 -6.50 31.40
CA ALA A 320 10.45 -7.17 32.65
C ALA A 320 11.21 -6.19 33.57
N PRO A 321 11.32 -6.46 34.88
CA PRO A 321 12.13 -5.63 35.79
C PRO A 321 13.57 -5.46 35.27
N GLY A 322 13.98 -4.22 35.00
CA GLY A 322 15.30 -3.90 34.47
C GLY A 322 15.47 -4.08 32.95
N TYR A 323 14.39 -4.33 32.21
CA TYR A 323 14.37 -4.43 30.75
C TYR A 323 13.37 -3.42 30.15
N ASP A 324 13.84 -2.21 29.89
CA ASP A 324 13.10 -1.09 29.30
C ASP A 324 13.92 -0.39 28.21
N GLY A 325 13.28 0.48 27.42
CA GLY A 325 13.92 1.19 26.31
C GLY A 325 13.47 0.70 24.94
N THR A 326 14.34 0.80 23.93
CA THR A 326 14.01 0.36 22.56
C THR A 326 14.13 -1.17 22.44
N LEU A 327 13.43 -1.78 21.47
CA LEU A 327 13.58 -3.23 21.18
C LEU A 327 15.03 -3.61 20.94
N ALA A 328 15.81 -2.77 20.27
CA ALA A 328 17.22 -3.02 20.02
C ALA A 328 18.03 -3.07 21.32
N GLN A 329 17.77 -2.16 22.27
CA GLN A 329 18.41 -2.16 23.58
C GLN A 329 18.05 -3.40 24.39
N ILE A 330 16.76 -3.76 24.43
CA ILE A 330 16.27 -4.95 25.14
C ILE A 330 16.88 -6.23 24.53
N VAL A 331 16.90 -6.36 23.20
CA VAL A 331 17.51 -7.51 22.50
C VAL A 331 19.01 -7.59 22.78
N GLN A 332 19.72 -6.46 22.75
CA GLN A 332 21.15 -6.42 23.05
C GLN A 332 21.42 -6.89 24.49
N GLN A 333 20.66 -6.39 25.46
CA GLN A 333 20.80 -6.79 26.86
C GLN A 333 20.51 -8.28 27.08
N VAL A 334 19.51 -8.85 26.38
CA VAL A 334 19.23 -10.29 26.41
C VAL A 334 20.38 -11.10 25.80
N GLN A 335 20.96 -10.63 24.68
CA GLN A 335 22.12 -11.29 24.06
C GLN A 335 23.35 -11.26 24.97
N ASP A 336 23.63 -10.12 25.61
CA ASP A 336 24.75 -9.96 26.53
C ASP A 336 24.62 -10.89 27.76
N GLN A 337 23.39 -11.15 28.23
CA GLN A 337 23.10 -12.05 29.36
C GLN A 337 22.89 -13.52 28.96
N SER A 338 22.88 -13.84 27.66
CA SER A 338 22.60 -15.19 27.15
C SER A 338 23.58 -16.24 27.67
N ALA A 339 24.85 -15.89 27.86
CA ALA A 339 25.87 -16.81 28.36
C ALA A 339 25.59 -17.30 29.79
N ALA A 340 24.97 -16.48 30.64
CA ALA A 340 24.68 -16.82 32.04
C ALA A 340 23.28 -17.44 32.22
N SER A 341 22.30 -17.00 31.42
CA SER A 341 20.88 -17.34 31.62
C SER A 341 20.30 -18.21 30.50
N GLY A 342 21.07 -18.56 29.47
CA GLY A 342 20.60 -19.31 28.30
C GLY A 342 20.18 -20.77 28.57
N TRP A 343 20.40 -21.27 29.80
CA TRP A 343 19.88 -22.56 30.25
C TRP A 343 18.37 -22.52 30.54
N ILE A 344 17.82 -21.32 30.79
CA ILE A 344 16.39 -21.07 30.94
C ILE A 344 15.85 -20.95 29.50
N GLY A 345 15.30 -22.05 28.96
CA GLY A 345 14.79 -22.11 27.60
C GLY A 345 13.61 -21.16 27.34
N ALA A 346 12.93 -21.34 26.20
CA ALA A 346 11.76 -20.54 25.86
C ALA A 346 10.61 -20.76 26.87
N LEU A 347 10.09 -19.67 27.42
CA LEU A 347 8.88 -19.69 28.24
C LEU A 347 7.64 -19.91 27.35
N PRO A 348 6.59 -20.57 27.85
CA PRO A 348 5.33 -20.72 27.13
C PRO A 348 4.65 -19.38 26.81
N GLU A 349 3.92 -19.31 25.70
CA GLU A 349 3.06 -18.17 25.38
C GLU A 349 2.00 -17.99 26.49
N GLY A 350 2.10 -16.90 27.26
CA GLY A 350 1.23 -16.62 28.41
C GLY A 350 1.88 -16.77 29.79
N ALA A 351 3.17 -17.08 29.87
CA ALA A 351 3.91 -17.03 31.14
C ALA A 351 3.81 -15.64 31.80
N ALA A 352 3.62 -15.63 33.12
CA ALA A 352 3.54 -14.39 33.88
C ALA A 352 4.87 -13.62 33.85
N ALA A 353 4.78 -12.27 33.90
CA ALA A 353 5.95 -11.38 33.87
C ALA A 353 6.87 -11.52 35.09
N THR A 354 6.42 -12.20 36.14
CA THR A 354 7.17 -12.46 37.38
C THR A 354 7.17 -13.97 37.63
N PRO A 355 8.30 -14.55 38.07
CA PRO A 355 8.38 -15.98 38.35
C PRO A 355 7.40 -16.35 39.46
N PRO A 356 6.78 -17.55 39.40
CA PRO A 356 5.76 -17.98 40.37
C PRO A 356 6.34 -18.33 41.75
N ILE A 357 7.67 -18.37 41.89
CA ILE A 357 8.38 -18.65 43.13
C ILE A 357 9.32 -17.49 43.47
N THR A 358 9.47 -17.20 44.76
CA THR A 358 10.44 -16.21 45.24
C THR A 358 11.87 -16.76 45.18
N PRO A 359 12.91 -15.91 45.26
CA PRO A 359 14.30 -16.37 45.33
C PRO A 359 14.56 -17.35 46.48
N GLU A 360 13.94 -17.12 47.64
CA GLU A 360 14.08 -17.99 48.82
C GLU A 360 13.44 -19.37 48.56
N GLN A 361 12.26 -19.40 47.96
CA GLN A 361 11.57 -20.63 47.57
C GLN A 361 12.33 -21.38 46.48
N ALA A 362 12.95 -20.67 45.53
CA ALA A 362 13.80 -21.28 44.50
C ALA A 362 15.05 -21.92 45.12
N GLN A 363 15.65 -21.27 46.13
CA GLN A 363 16.78 -21.84 46.87
C GLN A 363 16.36 -23.08 47.67
N GLU A 364 15.20 -23.04 48.33
CA GLU A 364 14.64 -24.19 49.03
C GLU A 364 14.35 -25.35 48.08
N LEU A 365 13.71 -25.08 46.92
CA LEU A 365 13.46 -26.08 45.90
C LEU A 365 14.76 -26.71 45.39
N LEU A 366 15.81 -25.91 45.18
CA LEU A 366 17.12 -26.42 44.78
C LEU A 366 17.71 -27.37 45.84
N LEU A 367 17.57 -27.04 47.13
CA LEU A 367 18.02 -27.91 48.22
C LEU A 367 17.22 -29.22 48.25
N LEU A 368 15.91 -29.15 48.13
CA LEU A 368 15.03 -30.33 48.09
C LEU A 368 15.34 -31.24 46.90
N LEU A 369 15.54 -30.67 45.71
CA LEU A 369 15.90 -31.43 44.52
C LEU A 369 17.27 -32.11 44.67
N ARG A 370 18.25 -31.45 45.31
CA ARG A 370 19.57 -32.03 45.63
C ARG A 370 19.48 -33.13 46.70
N ASP A 371 18.51 -33.05 47.60
CA ASP A 371 18.22 -34.06 48.62
C ASP A 371 17.37 -35.23 48.09
N GLY A 372 17.17 -35.31 46.76
CA GLY A 372 16.48 -36.42 46.11
C GLY A 372 14.95 -36.31 46.12
N ALA A 373 14.37 -35.14 46.40
CA ALA A 373 12.92 -34.95 46.32
C ALA A 373 12.36 -35.11 44.89
N GLY A 374 13.20 -34.93 43.86
CA GLY A 374 12.85 -35.15 42.46
C GLY A 374 13.10 -36.57 41.95
N GLU A 375 13.70 -37.45 42.75
CA GLU A 375 13.91 -38.84 42.36
C GLU A 375 12.62 -39.64 42.57
N PRO A 376 12.15 -40.41 41.57
CA PRO A 376 10.96 -41.23 41.72
C PRO A 376 11.21 -42.30 42.79
N ARG A 377 10.65 -42.09 43.98
CA ARG A 377 10.84 -42.96 45.17
C ARG A 377 10.34 -44.40 45.00
N SER A 378 9.68 -44.72 43.89
CA SER A 378 9.03 -46.02 43.66
C SER A 378 8.83 -46.34 42.17
N GLY A 379 9.87 -46.25 41.33
CA GLY A 379 9.87 -46.80 39.96
C GLY A 379 8.75 -46.34 39.01
N GLY A 380 7.98 -45.32 39.41
CA GLY A 380 6.82 -44.80 38.68
C GLY A 380 7.24 -43.77 37.62
N SER A 381 6.46 -43.72 36.54
CA SER A 381 6.52 -42.62 35.57
C SER A 381 6.10 -41.32 36.25
N LEU A 382 6.85 -40.24 36.03
CA LEU A 382 6.35 -38.90 36.34
C LEU A 382 5.14 -38.60 35.43
N PRO A 383 4.08 -37.96 35.93
CA PRO A 383 2.94 -37.57 35.12
C PRO A 383 3.33 -36.54 34.06
N LEU A 384 2.65 -36.57 32.92
CA LEU A 384 2.82 -35.56 31.87
C LEU A 384 2.35 -34.20 32.38
N LEU A 385 2.99 -33.11 31.93
CA LEU A 385 2.70 -31.72 32.39
C LEU A 385 1.21 -31.35 32.33
N GLY A 386 0.46 -31.84 31.34
CA GLY A 386 -0.99 -31.59 31.20
C GLY A 386 -1.90 -32.42 32.12
N GLN A 387 -1.33 -33.33 32.91
CA GLN A 387 -2.02 -34.18 33.89
C GLN A 387 -1.69 -33.78 35.34
N LEU A 388 -0.87 -32.74 35.52
CA LEU A 388 -0.60 -32.21 36.85
C LEU A 388 -1.83 -31.44 37.36
N PRO A 389 -2.24 -31.66 38.62
CA PRO A 389 -3.32 -30.90 39.23
C PRO A 389 -2.97 -29.40 39.26
N SER A 390 -3.97 -28.54 39.14
CA SER A 390 -3.75 -27.09 39.26
C SER A 390 -3.34 -26.72 40.68
N VAL A 391 -2.77 -25.53 40.86
CA VAL A 391 -2.38 -25.03 42.20
C VAL A 391 -3.58 -25.00 43.14
N ASP A 392 -4.75 -24.64 42.63
CA ASP A 392 -6.00 -24.60 43.39
C ASP A 392 -6.48 -26.01 43.76
N ASP A 393 -6.32 -26.98 42.86
CA ASP A 393 -6.65 -28.39 43.15
C ASP A 393 -5.76 -28.95 44.26
N VAL A 394 -4.45 -28.68 44.19
CA VAL A 394 -3.49 -29.11 45.21
C VAL A 394 -3.80 -28.43 46.56
N ALA A 395 -4.07 -27.12 46.55
CA ALA A 395 -4.45 -26.37 47.74
C ALA A 395 -5.78 -26.90 48.34
N ALA A 396 -6.75 -27.22 47.49
CA ALA A 396 -8.02 -27.82 47.90
C ALA A 396 -7.82 -29.22 48.47
N MET A 397 -6.95 -30.05 47.89
CA MET A 397 -6.61 -31.37 48.44
C MET A 397 -5.93 -31.26 49.80
N PHE A 398 -5.00 -30.32 49.99
CA PHE A 398 -4.40 -30.07 51.31
C PHE A 398 -5.41 -29.55 52.32
N THR A 399 -6.39 -28.75 51.89
CA THR A 399 -7.46 -28.24 52.74
C THR A 399 -8.47 -29.33 53.10
N ALA A 400 -8.84 -30.18 52.15
CA ALA A 400 -9.72 -31.34 52.34
C ALA A 400 -9.07 -32.42 53.22
N SER A 401 -7.74 -32.56 53.16
CA SER A 401 -7.00 -33.43 54.08
C SER A 401 -6.97 -32.90 55.52
N ARG A 402 -7.41 -31.66 55.76
CA ARG A 402 -7.46 -31.01 57.09
C ARG A 402 -8.86 -31.06 57.73
N VAL A 403 -9.69 -32.05 57.42
CA VAL A 403 -10.96 -32.24 58.16
C VAL A 403 -10.64 -32.48 59.65
N THR A 404 -10.99 -31.51 60.48
CA THR A 404 -10.87 -31.53 61.94
C THR A 404 -11.84 -32.52 62.56
N ASP A 405 -11.45 -33.18 63.65
CA ASP A 405 -12.28 -34.14 64.42
C ASP A 405 -13.47 -33.48 65.16
N ASP A 406 -13.63 -32.16 65.06
CA ASP A 406 -14.63 -31.40 65.79
C ASP A 406 -16.06 -31.79 65.41
N GLY A 407 -16.84 -32.22 66.41
CA GLY A 407 -18.26 -32.54 66.28
C GLY A 407 -18.58 -34.00 65.92
N LEU A 408 -17.58 -34.86 65.71
CA LEU A 408 -17.80 -36.29 65.43
C LEU A 408 -17.77 -37.12 66.72
N THR A 409 -18.66 -38.10 66.82
CA THR A 409 -18.60 -39.07 67.94
C THR A 409 -17.39 -40.00 67.77
N PRO A 410 -16.81 -40.56 68.84
CA PRO A 410 -15.65 -41.45 68.75
C PRO A 410 -15.86 -42.62 67.78
N ARG A 411 -17.08 -43.15 67.73
CA ARG A 411 -17.47 -44.24 66.82
C ARG A 411 -17.50 -43.80 65.35
N THR A 412 -17.84 -42.54 65.08
CA THR A 412 -17.81 -41.96 63.73
C THR A 412 -16.36 -41.73 63.27
N VAL A 413 -15.47 -41.34 64.17
CA VAL A 413 -14.03 -41.19 63.90
C VAL A 413 -13.38 -42.53 63.56
N GLU A 414 -13.71 -43.59 64.31
CA GLU A 414 -13.24 -44.95 64.01
C GLU A 414 -13.71 -45.44 62.63
N LEU A 415 -14.99 -45.24 62.30
CA LEU A 415 -15.54 -45.60 60.99
C LEU A 415 -14.88 -44.82 59.86
N ARG A 416 -14.65 -43.50 60.02
CA ARG A 416 -13.93 -42.67 59.04
C ARG A 416 -12.53 -43.21 58.79
N ASN A 417 -11.78 -43.51 59.85
CA ASN A 417 -10.41 -43.99 59.73
C ASN A 417 -10.37 -45.36 59.03
N GLN A 418 -11.35 -46.23 59.28
CA GLN A 418 -11.47 -47.51 58.56
C GLN A 418 -11.81 -47.29 57.09
N LEU A 419 -12.76 -46.41 56.76
CA LEU A 419 -13.12 -46.09 55.37
C LEU A 419 -11.93 -45.47 54.60
N ALA A 420 -11.11 -44.64 55.24
CA ALA A 420 -9.92 -44.04 54.63
C ALA A 420 -8.81 -45.05 54.28
N THR A 421 -8.88 -46.28 54.82
CA THR A 421 -7.93 -47.36 54.49
C THR A 421 -8.40 -48.28 53.37
N LEU A 422 -9.62 -48.10 52.86
CA LEU A 422 -10.18 -48.91 51.77
C LEU A 422 -9.72 -48.40 50.40
N ASP A 423 -9.72 -49.30 49.43
CA ASP A 423 -9.43 -48.97 48.03
C ASP A 423 -10.53 -48.04 47.46
N PRO A 424 -10.15 -47.02 46.65
CA PRO A 424 -11.10 -46.11 46.01
C PRO A 424 -12.29 -46.79 45.32
N ALA A 425 -12.07 -47.95 44.68
CA ALA A 425 -13.15 -48.66 44.00
C ALA A 425 -14.25 -49.16 44.96
N VAL A 426 -13.87 -49.49 46.20
CA VAL A 426 -14.80 -49.95 47.24
C VAL A 426 -15.55 -48.76 47.86
N THR A 427 -14.89 -47.63 48.04
CA THR A 427 -15.54 -46.41 48.53
C THR A 427 -16.52 -45.82 47.52
N ASP A 428 -16.24 -45.95 46.22
CA ASP A 428 -17.16 -45.52 45.15
C ASP A 428 -18.44 -46.37 45.13
N GLU A 429 -18.31 -47.70 45.22
CA GLU A 429 -19.48 -48.60 45.30
C GLU A 429 -20.32 -48.33 46.55
N LEU A 430 -19.69 -48.10 47.71
CA LEU A 430 -20.41 -47.73 48.94
C LEU A 430 -21.18 -46.43 48.78
N THR A 431 -20.60 -45.43 48.12
CA THR A 431 -21.24 -44.15 47.85
C THR A 431 -22.47 -44.34 46.95
N LEU A 432 -22.34 -45.14 45.89
CA LEU A 432 -23.44 -45.45 44.98
C LEU A 432 -24.63 -46.12 45.69
N GLN A 433 -24.36 -47.09 46.58
CA GLN A 433 -25.40 -47.78 47.34
C GLN A 433 -26.08 -46.85 48.36
N LEU A 434 -25.33 -45.94 48.99
CA LEU A 434 -25.88 -44.96 49.91
C LEU A 434 -26.78 -43.94 49.19
N ASP A 435 -26.39 -43.48 48.00
CA ASP A 435 -27.20 -42.60 47.17
C ASP A 435 -28.49 -43.28 46.70
N ALA A 436 -28.43 -44.56 46.32
CA ALA A 436 -29.60 -45.35 45.99
C ALA A 436 -30.55 -45.49 47.19
N ALA A 437 -30.01 -45.72 48.40
CA ALA A 437 -30.80 -45.79 49.63
C ALA A 437 -31.43 -44.43 49.98
N ALA A 438 -30.70 -43.33 49.86
CA ALA A 438 -31.21 -41.97 50.08
C ALA A 438 -32.35 -41.63 49.11
N THR A 439 -32.21 -42.02 47.84
CA THR A 439 -33.24 -41.86 46.81
C THR A 439 -34.51 -42.65 47.16
N ALA A 440 -34.35 -43.90 47.61
CA ALA A 440 -35.49 -44.72 48.05
C ALA A 440 -36.22 -44.14 49.26
N LEU A 441 -35.48 -43.60 50.24
CA LEU A 441 -36.06 -42.90 51.40
C LEU A 441 -36.83 -41.64 50.98
N HIS A 442 -36.28 -40.88 50.03
CA HIS A 442 -36.95 -39.70 49.48
C HIS A 442 -38.29 -40.05 48.83
N HIS A 443 -38.37 -41.14 48.06
CA HIS A 443 -39.65 -41.60 47.47
C HIS A 443 -40.68 -42.02 48.52
N LEU A 444 -40.24 -42.46 49.70
CA LEU A 444 -41.11 -42.76 50.84
C LEU A 444 -41.49 -41.51 51.66
N GLY A 445 -41.00 -40.33 51.28
CA GLY A 445 -41.21 -39.07 52.00
C GLY A 445 -40.45 -38.98 53.33
N VAL A 446 -39.41 -39.80 53.50
CA VAL A 446 -38.62 -39.87 54.75
C VAL A 446 -37.26 -39.19 54.51
N PRO A 447 -36.77 -38.35 55.44
CA PRO A 447 -35.44 -37.75 55.32
C PRO A 447 -34.32 -38.81 55.27
N ALA A 448 -33.25 -38.55 54.51
CA ALA A 448 -32.09 -39.45 54.46
C ALA A 448 -31.37 -39.56 55.81
N ASP A 449 -31.44 -38.52 56.64
CA ASP A 449 -30.92 -38.51 58.00
C ASP A 449 -31.91 -39.18 58.97
N ALA A 450 -31.52 -40.34 59.48
CA ALA A 450 -32.30 -41.14 60.42
C ALA A 450 -32.64 -40.41 61.73
N THR A 451 -31.84 -39.42 62.14
CA THR A 451 -32.09 -38.65 63.37
C THR A 451 -33.31 -37.73 63.25
N ARG A 452 -33.75 -37.44 62.02
CA ARG A 452 -34.90 -36.57 61.72
C ARG A 452 -36.19 -37.34 61.45
N TRP A 453 -36.17 -38.66 61.63
CA TRP A 453 -37.34 -39.49 61.37
C TRP A 453 -38.42 -39.28 62.43
N ASP A 454 -39.66 -39.05 61.99
CA ASP A 454 -40.81 -38.92 62.89
C ASP A 454 -41.22 -40.28 63.44
N THR A 455 -41.00 -40.50 64.75
CA THR A 455 -41.32 -41.75 65.43
C THR A 455 -42.83 -42.02 65.55
N GLY A 456 -43.67 -41.02 65.32
CA GLY A 456 -45.13 -41.17 65.22
C GLY A 456 -45.60 -41.75 63.89
N SER A 457 -44.77 -41.66 62.83
CA SER A 457 -45.09 -42.17 61.50
C SER A 457 -45.00 -43.70 61.44
N TRP A 458 -46.03 -44.33 60.88
CA TRP A 458 -46.04 -45.79 60.70
C TRP A 458 -44.94 -46.25 59.74
N VAL A 459 -44.56 -45.42 58.74
CA VAL A 459 -43.52 -45.72 57.75
C VAL A 459 -42.16 -45.79 58.42
N THR A 460 -41.85 -44.79 59.26
CA THR A 460 -40.64 -44.76 60.07
C THR A 460 -40.57 -45.95 61.02
N ARG A 461 -41.67 -46.29 61.69
CA ARG A 461 -41.73 -47.47 62.57
C ARG A 461 -41.49 -48.77 61.78
N ALA A 462 -42.08 -48.91 60.58
CA ALA A 462 -41.88 -50.06 59.72
C ALA A 462 -40.41 -50.20 59.27
N LEU A 463 -39.79 -49.10 58.84
CA LEU A 463 -38.38 -49.07 58.42
C LEU A 463 -37.45 -49.39 59.58
N THR A 464 -37.65 -48.77 60.74
CA THR A 464 -36.86 -49.04 61.95
C THR A 464 -36.99 -50.51 62.37
N HIS A 465 -38.20 -51.06 62.42
CA HIS A 465 -38.44 -52.46 62.75
C HIS A 465 -37.75 -53.41 61.75
N ARG A 466 -37.79 -53.10 60.45
CA ARG A 466 -37.16 -53.93 59.42
C ARG A 466 -35.63 -53.87 59.47
N LEU A 467 -35.06 -52.69 59.70
CA LEU A 467 -33.61 -52.49 59.83
C LEU A 467 -33.06 -53.07 61.13
N SER A 468 -33.81 -52.99 62.23
CA SER A 468 -33.45 -53.58 63.53
C SER A 468 -33.87 -55.06 63.66
N ARG A 469 -34.49 -55.64 62.62
CA ARG A 469 -35.07 -57.00 62.60
C ARG A 469 -36.10 -57.28 63.74
N GLY A 470 -36.84 -56.26 64.19
CA GLY A 470 -37.91 -56.38 65.18
C GLY A 470 -39.31 -56.58 64.56
N ASP A 471 -40.20 -57.33 65.24
CA ASP A 471 -41.61 -57.57 64.84
C ASP A 471 -41.85 -57.94 63.37
N LEU A 472 -40.96 -58.75 62.79
CA LEU A 472 -41.04 -59.17 61.38
C LEU A 472 -42.38 -59.83 61.02
N GLY A 473 -42.94 -60.67 61.90
CA GLY A 473 -44.20 -61.37 61.64
C GLY A 473 -45.44 -60.46 61.56
N LEU A 474 -45.40 -59.24 62.09
CA LEU A 474 -46.45 -58.25 61.86
C LEU A 474 -46.35 -57.67 60.46
N TRP A 475 -45.15 -57.28 60.03
CA TRP A 475 -44.93 -56.66 58.73
C TRP A 475 -44.99 -57.65 57.57
N GLU A 476 -44.62 -58.91 57.77
CA GLU A 476 -44.84 -59.98 56.79
C GLU A 476 -46.33 -60.22 56.53
N ARG A 477 -47.17 -60.22 57.57
CA ARG A 477 -48.63 -60.32 57.42
C ARG A 477 -49.21 -59.12 56.68
N VAL A 478 -48.76 -57.90 57.01
CA VAL A 478 -49.18 -56.66 56.31
C VAL A 478 -48.76 -56.71 54.83
N THR A 479 -47.56 -57.21 54.54
CA THR A 479 -47.08 -57.37 53.16
C THR A 479 -47.90 -58.43 52.42
N ALA A 480 -48.27 -59.54 53.09
CA ALA A 480 -49.10 -60.58 52.52
C ALA A 480 -50.55 -60.12 52.22
N THR A 481 -51.10 -59.21 53.02
CA THR A 481 -52.43 -58.62 52.79
C THR A 481 -52.42 -57.44 51.81
N ALA A 482 -51.25 -56.98 51.35
CA ALA A 482 -51.15 -55.84 50.45
C ALA A 482 -51.83 -56.09 49.09
N THR A 483 -51.77 -57.34 48.59
CA THR A 483 -52.42 -57.74 47.33
C THR A 483 -53.94 -57.67 47.45
N ASP A 484 -54.51 -58.20 48.54
CA ASP A 484 -55.96 -58.15 48.81
C ASP A 484 -56.46 -56.71 48.96
N ILE A 485 -55.67 -55.84 49.60
CA ILE A 485 -55.98 -54.41 49.74
C ILE A 485 -55.92 -53.69 48.39
N ALA A 486 -54.97 -54.04 47.53
CA ALA A 486 -54.86 -53.47 46.19
C ALA A 486 -56.05 -53.87 45.32
N GLU A 487 -56.47 -55.14 45.35
CA GLU A 487 -57.67 -55.63 44.66
C GLU A 487 -58.94 -54.97 45.20
N ALA A 488 -59.09 -54.85 46.51
CA ALA A 488 -60.21 -54.14 47.13
C ALA A 488 -60.26 -52.65 46.73
N ARG A 489 -59.09 -51.98 46.66
CA ARG A 489 -59.01 -50.58 46.22
C ARG A 489 -59.37 -50.44 44.74
N GLN A 490 -58.91 -51.35 43.89
CA GLN A 490 -59.22 -51.36 42.47
C GLN A 490 -60.72 -51.61 42.22
N ALA A 491 -61.34 -52.50 43.00
CA ALA A 491 -62.79 -52.71 42.97
C ALA A 491 -63.58 -51.48 43.45
N LEU A 492 -63.07 -50.75 44.46
CA LEU A 492 -63.68 -49.51 44.95
C LEU A 492 -63.58 -48.38 43.91
N ASP A 493 -62.43 -48.21 43.27
CA ASP A 493 -62.21 -47.23 42.20
C ASP A 493 -63.06 -47.55 40.96
N ALA A 494 -63.23 -48.83 40.62
CA ALA A 494 -64.09 -49.28 39.52
C ALA A 494 -65.59 -49.07 39.79
N SER A 495 -66.01 -48.97 41.05
CA SER A 495 -67.41 -48.75 41.45
C SER A 495 -67.90 -47.32 41.20
N GLY A 496 -67.05 -46.44 40.65
CA GLY A 496 -67.42 -45.07 40.23
C GLY A 496 -67.82 -44.13 41.38
N LEU A 497 -67.64 -44.57 42.63
CA LEU A 497 -67.91 -43.78 43.82
C LEU A 497 -66.85 -42.68 43.93
N ARG A 498 -67.23 -41.45 43.60
CA ARG A 498 -66.35 -40.30 43.82
C ARG A 498 -66.35 -39.94 45.31
N PRO A 499 -65.18 -39.93 45.99
CA PRO A 499 -65.11 -39.55 47.39
C PRO A 499 -65.43 -38.05 47.53
N ILE A 500 -66.61 -37.73 48.07
CA ILE A 500 -66.95 -36.36 48.45
C ILE A 500 -66.42 -36.16 49.87
N ARG A 501 -65.32 -35.42 49.99
CA ARG A 501 -64.89 -34.90 51.30
C ARG A 501 -65.78 -33.73 51.67
N LEU A 502 -66.75 -34.01 52.54
CA LEU A 502 -67.48 -32.94 53.21
C LEU A 502 -66.52 -32.23 54.18
N PRO A 503 -66.46 -30.89 54.20
CA PRO A 503 -65.71 -30.16 55.22
C PRO A 503 -66.18 -30.60 56.62
N GLY A 504 -65.24 -30.96 57.50
CA GLY A 504 -65.57 -31.25 58.89
C GLY A 504 -66.15 -30.02 59.57
N GLY A 505 -67.27 -30.16 60.30
CA GLY A 505 -67.91 -29.06 61.03
C GLY A 505 -69.04 -28.33 60.30
N LEU A 506 -69.74 -28.98 59.35
CA LEU A 506 -70.92 -28.41 58.69
C LEU A 506 -72.09 -28.20 59.66
N ASP A 507 -72.42 -26.95 59.93
CA ASP A 507 -73.65 -26.50 60.61
C ASP A 507 -74.89 -26.77 59.71
N PRO A 508 -76.04 -27.25 60.25
CA PRO A 508 -77.29 -27.43 59.52
C PRO A 508 -77.64 -26.32 58.51
N ASP A 509 -77.40 -25.06 58.85
CA ASP A 509 -77.67 -23.92 57.96
C ASP A 509 -76.69 -23.83 56.78
N GLN A 510 -75.43 -24.22 56.97
CA GLN A 510 -74.45 -24.32 55.87
C GLN A 510 -74.73 -25.52 54.98
N ALA A 511 -75.09 -26.67 55.56
CA ALA A 511 -75.51 -27.85 54.80
C ALA A 511 -76.76 -27.55 53.96
N GLY A 512 -77.76 -26.87 54.55
CA GLY A 512 -78.97 -26.44 53.85
C GLY A 512 -78.70 -25.51 52.66
N ARG A 513 -77.81 -24.52 52.83
CA ARG A 513 -77.38 -23.64 51.73
C ARG A 513 -76.62 -24.39 50.63
N MET A 514 -75.75 -25.34 50.99
CA MET A 514 -75.03 -26.17 50.00
C MET A 514 -75.98 -27.07 49.21
N VAL A 515 -77.01 -27.63 49.85
CA VAL A 515 -78.04 -28.42 49.15
C VAL A 515 -78.87 -27.53 48.22
N ALA A 516 -79.30 -26.35 48.66
CA ALA A 516 -80.03 -25.40 47.80
C ALA A 516 -79.17 -24.92 46.60
N THR A 517 -77.89 -24.66 46.83
CA THR A 517 -76.93 -24.29 45.77
C THR A 517 -76.67 -25.45 44.81
N GLY A 518 -76.57 -26.67 45.34
CA GLY A 518 -76.40 -27.88 44.53
C GLY A 518 -77.64 -28.22 43.70
N GLN A 519 -78.84 -28.01 44.23
CA GLN A 519 -80.10 -28.13 43.48
C GLN A 519 -80.20 -27.07 42.38
N ALA A 520 -79.88 -25.80 42.69
CA ALA A 520 -79.85 -24.73 41.68
C ALA A 520 -78.80 -25.00 40.57
N LEU A 521 -77.63 -25.55 40.92
CA LEU A 521 -76.61 -25.96 39.95
C LEU A 521 -77.08 -27.14 39.09
N ARG A 522 -77.72 -28.14 39.70
CA ARG A 522 -78.29 -29.29 38.98
C ARG A 522 -79.39 -28.85 38.02
N ASP A 523 -80.29 -27.96 38.45
CA ASP A 523 -81.36 -27.43 37.61
C ASP A 523 -80.81 -26.51 36.50
N HIS A 524 -79.74 -25.75 36.76
CA HIS A 524 -79.01 -24.98 35.74
C HIS A 524 -78.32 -25.88 34.69
N LEU A 525 -77.76 -27.01 35.11
CA LEU A 525 -77.14 -28.00 34.21
C LEU A 525 -78.19 -28.80 33.43
N ALA A 526 -79.35 -29.08 34.03
CA ALA A 526 -80.46 -29.76 33.36
C ALA A 526 -81.19 -28.86 32.33
N ALA A 527 -81.23 -27.54 32.54
CA ALA A 527 -81.86 -26.57 31.62
C ALA A 527 -80.97 -26.17 30.42
N LYS A 528 -79.68 -26.54 30.41
CA LYS A 528 -78.74 -26.28 29.32
C LYS A 528 -78.36 -27.58 28.60
N GLU A 529 -79.33 -28.21 27.96
CA GLU A 529 -79.04 -29.16 26.88
C GLU A 529 -78.30 -28.42 25.75
N GLY A 530 -77.02 -28.74 25.55
CA GLY A 530 -76.34 -28.45 24.30
C GLY A 530 -75.23 -27.37 24.27
N ARG A 531 -74.59 -27.01 25.39
CA ARG A 531 -73.25 -26.36 25.33
C ARG A 531 -72.30 -26.86 26.42
N THR A 532 -71.16 -27.37 25.98
CA THR A 532 -70.02 -27.83 26.76
C THR A 532 -69.52 -26.75 27.72
N VAL A 533 -69.54 -27.06 29.02
CA VAL A 533 -68.81 -26.28 30.03
C VAL A 533 -67.34 -26.62 29.86
N ARG A 534 -66.54 -25.63 29.44
CA ARG A 534 -65.09 -25.75 29.34
C ARG A 534 -64.50 -25.94 30.75
N GLU A 535 -63.63 -26.94 30.85
CA GLU A 535 -62.78 -27.22 32.00
C GLU A 535 -61.96 -26.00 32.40
N ARG A 536 -61.91 -25.76 33.71
CA ARG A 536 -60.76 -25.17 34.38
C ARG A 536 -60.57 -25.82 35.73
#